data_AF-A0A1V4AS65-F1
#
_entry.id   AF-A0A1V4AS65-F1
#
_cell.length_a   1.000
_cell.length_b   1.000
_cell.length_c   1.000
_cell.angle_alpha   90.00
_cell.angle_beta   90.00
_cell.angle_gamma   90.00
#
_symmetry.space_group_name_H-M   'P 1'
#
loop_
_entity.id
_entity.type
_entity.pdbx_description
1 polymer ?
#
loop_
_entity_poly.entity_id
_entity_poly.type
_entity_poly.pdbx_seq_one_letter_code
_entity_poly.pdbx_strand_id
1 'polypeptide(L)'
;MVHSLLFFIIGWRIGYSYLLEQPIFKRNVLIVGAGWAGKTILQEIIRAKKTGLRVTGFIDDNPLKQKKNIEGFPIFGDRYTLPTVIHQNNVSLIVNAITHEKHADLIKTLINCSWNGIEIVDMPTLYEQLTGKIPFRHINDMWMLHVVLSKPKLYGKLVKPVIEIFVALMLFVLLIPSMVIIAILIKMDSGGRIFYTQERVGKDGKEFTIIKFRTMVENAESNTGAVYTSNNDPRITKIGRFLRKWRLDEIPQLLNVIKGEMSLIGPRPERQVFIKKI
;
A
#
# COMPACT_ATOMS: atom_id res chain seq x y z
N MET A 1 -8.86 30.77 15.41
CA MET A 1 -9.36 29.75 14.45
C MET A 1 -8.65 28.40 14.61
N VAL A 2 -7.30 28.34 14.57
CA VAL A 2 -6.51 27.08 14.66
C VAL A 2 -6.76 26.27 15.95
N HIS A 3 -6.82 26.93 17.12
CA HIS A 3 -7.05 26.25 18.40
C HIS A 3 -8.42 25.55 18.47
N SER A 4 -9.47 26.17 17.93
CA SER A 4 -10.82 25.61 17.92
C SER A 4 -10.93 24.37 17.02
N LEU A 5 -10.21 24.37 15.88
CA LEU A 5 -10.10 23.20 15.01
C LEU A 5 -9.36 22.04 15.69
N LEU A 6 -8.32 22.34 16.46
CA LEU A 6 -7.55 21.35 17.23
C LEU A 6 -8.41 20.70 18.32
N PHE A 7 -9.16 21.49 19.09
CA PHE A 7 -10.10 20.96 20.08
C PHE A 7 -11.19 20.11 19.44
N PHE A 8 -11.69 20.50 18.26
CA PHE A 8 -12.67 19.70 17.52
C PHE A 8 -12.09 18.38 17.04
N ILE A 9 -10.88 18.36 16.49
CA ILE A 9 -10.21 17.12 16.04
C ILE A 9 -9.92 16.20 17.23
N ILE A 10 -9.45 16.75 18.35
CA ILE A 10 -9.18 15.97 19.57
C ILE A 10 -10.50 15.43 20.15
N GLY A 11 -11.53 16.26 20.26
CA GLY A 11 -12.86 15.87 20.73
C GLY A 11 -13.51 14.81 19.84
N TRP A 12 -13.41 14.97 18.51
CA TRP A 12 -13.87 13.97 17.54
C TRP A 12 -13.10 12.66 17.67
N ARG A 13 -11.79 12.71 17.88
CA ARG A 13 -10.94 11.50 18.03
C ARG A 13 -11.21 10.77 19.35
N ILE A 14 -11.46 11.50 20.42
CA ILE A 14 -11.89 10.95 21.72
C ILE A 14 -13.29 10.35 21.58
N GLY A 15 -14.23 11.10 20.98
CA GLY A 15 -15.60 10.67 20.72
C GLY A 15 -15.65 9.41 19.85
N TYR A 16 -14.91 9.37 18.74
CA TYR A 16 -14.79 8.20 17.86
C TYR A 16 -14.22 6.98 18.58
N SER A 17 -13.19 7.18 19.42
CA SER A 17 -12.62 6.08 20.22
C SER A 17 -13.62 5.54 21.23
N TYR A 18 -14.40 6.42 21.87
CA TYR A 18 -15.43 6.03 22.84
C TYR A 18 -16.64 5.38 22.17
N LEU A 19 -17.02 5.86 20.99
CA LEU A 19 -18.14 5.32 20.21
C LEU A 19 -17.84 3.89 19.74
N LEU A 20 -16.63 3.62 19.22
CA LEU A 20 -16.22 2.27 18.80
C LEU A 20 -16.06 1.28 19.97
N GLU A 21 -15.89 1.76 21.19
CA GLU A 21 -15.83 0.93 22.40
C GLU A 21 -17.23 0.51 22.90
N GLN A 22 -18.30 1.12 22.38
CA GLN A 22 -19.68 0.77 22.73
C GLN A 22 -20.03 -0.67 22.28
N PRO A 23 -20.81 -1.42 23.07
CA PRO A 23 -21.17 -2.82 22.78
C PRO A 23 -21.81 -3.03 21.40
N ILE A 24 -22.53 -2.02 20.89
CA ILE A 24 -23.25 -2.09 19.62
C ILE A 24 -22.33 -2.15 18.38
N PHE A 25 -21.08 -1.71 18.51
CA PHE A 25 -20.09 -1.77 17.43
C PHE A 25 -19.14 -2.96 17.56
N LYS A 26 -19.34 -3.81 18.59
CA LYS A 26 -18.53 -5.03 18.76
C LYS A 26 -19.03 -6.13 17.85
N ARG A 27 -18.13 -6.67 17.03
CA ARG A 27 -18.43 -7.77 16.10
C ARG A 27 -17.76 -9.04 16.59
N ASN A 28 -18.56 -10.08 16.78
CA ASN A 28 -18.06 -11.40 17.13
C ASN A 28 -17.48 -12.06 15.87
N VAL A 29 -16.20 -12.40 15.94
CA VAL A 29 -15.42 -12.92 14.83
C VAL A 29 -15.15 -14.40 15.04
N LEU A 30 -15.52 -15.22 14.06
CA LEU A 30 -15.17 -16.63 14.02
C LEU A 30 -14.11 -16.85 12.94
N ILE A 31 -13.02 -17.53 13.28
CA ILE A 31 -11.93 -17.80 12.32
C ILE A 31 -12.07 -19.23 11.79
N VAL A 32 -12.24 -19.37 10.48
CA VAL A 32 -12.30 -20.67 9.80
C VAL A 32 -10.90 -21.02 9.30
N GLY A 33 -10.29 -22.03 9.91
CA GLY A 33 -8.91 -22.45 9.69
C GLY A 33 -8.00 -22.10 10.86
N ALA A 34 -7.73 -23.06 11.74
CA ALA A 34 -6.87 -22.92 12.91
C ALA A 34 -5.40 -23.27 12.58
N GLY A 35 -4.98 -22.95 11.36
CA GLY A 35 -3.61 -23.10 10.85
C GLY A 35 -2.74 -21.89 11.17
N TRP A 36 -1.64 -21.76 10.43
CA TRP A 36 -0.72 -20.63 10.59
C TRP A 36 -1.39 -19.29 10.22
N ALA A 37 -2.26 -19.29 9.19
CA ALA A 37 -3.03 -18.12 8.80
C ALA A 37 -4.04 -17.66 9.87
N GLY A 38 -4.79 -18.59 10.46
CA GLY A 38 -5.72 -18.29 11.55
C GLY A 38 -5.04 -17.72 12.78
N LYS A 39 -3.87 -18.27 13.17
CA LYS A 39 -3.08 -17.75 14.28
C LYS A 39 -2.56 -16.34 13.99
N THR A 40 -2.06 -16.10 12.78
CA THR A 40 -1.52 -14.80 12.39
C THR A 40 -2.60 -13.71 12.50
N ILE A 41 -3.79 -13.96 11.97
CA ILE A 41 -4.86 -12.95 12.01
C ILE A 41 -5.43 -12.76 13.41
N LEU A 42 -5.48 -13.81 14.24
CA LEU A 42 -5.82 -13.68 15.66
C LEU A 42 -4.88 -12.69 16.36
N GLN A 43 -3.57 -12.87 16.19
CA GLN A 43 -2.56 -12.00 16.81
C GLN A 43 -2.69 -10.56 16.34
N GLU A 44 -2.95 -10.32 15.05
CA GLU A 44 -3.17 -8.96 14.55
C GLU A 44 -4.48 -8.35 15.03
N ILE A 45 -5.56 -9.11 15.16
CA ILE A 45 -6.83 -8.63 15.75
C ILE A 45 -6.60 -8.21 17.21
N ILE A 46 -5.89 -9.04 18.00
CA ILE A 46 -5.56 -8.73 19.41
C ILE A 46 -4.65 -7.50 19.50
N ARG A 47 -3.68 -7.38 18.59
CA ARG A 47 -2.72 -6.27 18.55
C ARG A 47 -3.39 -4.96 18.11
N ALA A 48 -4.32 -5.02 17.17
CA ALA A 48 -5.10 -3.90 16.69
C ALA A 48 -6.15 -3.53 17.76
N LYS A 49 -5.69 -2.91 18.85
CA LYS A 49 -6.54 -2.35 19.90
C LYS A 49 -7.58 -1.41 19.27
N LYS A 50 -8.83 -1.45 19.76
CA LYS A 50 -9.95 -0.56 19.36
C LYS A 50 -10.57 -0.82 17.97
N THR A 51 -10.49 -2.03 17.44
CA THR A 51 -11.15 -2.41 16.17
C THR A 51 -12.62 -2.79 16.32
N GLY A 52 -13.10 -3.00 17.56
CA GLY A 52 -14.43 -3.57 17.82
C GLY A 52 -14.54 -5.06 17.49
N LEU A 53 -13.47 -5.71 17.02
CA LEU A 53 -13.47 -7.14 16.69
C LEU A 53 -13.22 -7.97 17.95
N ARG A 54 -14.12 -8.91 18.25
CA ARG A 54 -13.96 -9.87 19.35
C ARG A 54 -13.92 -11.28 18.78
N VAL A 55 -12.75 -11.90 18.79
CA VAL A 55 -12.65 -13.30 18.37
C VAL A 55 -13.37 -14.21 19.37
N THR A 56 -14.28 -15.04 18.88
CA THR A 56 -15.03 -16.01 19.69
C THR A 56 -14.36 -17.38 19.70
N GLY A 57 -13.68 -17.75 18.61
CA GLY A 57 -12.97 -19.02 18.49
C GLY A 57 -12.66 -19.38 17.05
N PHE A 58 -12.41 -20.67 16.85
CA PHE A 58 -11.99 -21.25 15.59
C PHE A 58 -12.89 -22.40 15.13
N ILE A 59 -12.87 -22.66 13.82
CA ILE A 59 -13.35 -23.89 13.18
C ILE A 59 -12.18 -24.49 12.40
N ASP A 60 -11.92 -25.78 12.51
CA ASP A 60 -10.86 -26.47 11.76
C ASP A 60 -11.24 -27.92 11.51
N ASP A 61 -11.18 -28.35 10.26
CA ASP A 61 -11.54 -29.70 9.85
C ASP A 61 -10.51 -30.76 10.28
N ASN A 62 -9.32 -30.36 10.73
CA ASN A 62 -8.31 -31.29 11.23
C ASN A 62 -8.74 -31.90 12.58
N PRO A 63 -9.03 -33.21 12.65
CA PRO A 63 -9.51 -33.85 13.87
C PRO A 63 -8.52 -33.74 15.04
N LEU A 64 -7.22 -33.67 14.75
CA LEU A 64 -6.16 -33.56 15.77
C LEU A 64 -6.18 -32.21 16.50
N LYS A 65 -6.85 -31.20 15.95
CA LYS A 65 -6.98 -29.88 16.54
C LYS A 65 -8.32 -29.67 17.24
N GLN A 66 -9.33 -30.50 16.96
CA GLN A 66 -10.65 -30.36 17.58
C GLN A 66 -10.57 -30.49 19.10
N LYS A 67 -11.40 -29.73 19.82
CA LYS A 67 -11.42 -29.64 21.30
C LYS A 67 -10.12 -29.15 21.94
N LYS A 68 -9.18 -28.60 21.16
CA LYS A 68 -8.01 -27.89 21.67
C LYS A 68 -8.25 -26.39 21.66
N ASN A 69 -7.50 -25.68 22.51
CA ASN A 69 -7.44 -24.23 22.50
C ASN A 69 -6.22 -23.77 21.70
N ILE A 70 -6.37 -22.72 20.91
CA ILE A 70 -5.27 -22.00 20.28
C ILE A 70 -5.17 -20.62 20.91
N GLU A 71 -4.05 -20.35 21.56
CA GLU A 71 -3.77 -19.05 22.20
C GLU A 71 -4.91 -18.58 23.13
N GLY A 72 -5.55 -19.53 23.82
CA GLY A 72 -6.66 -19.26 24.74
C GLY A 72 -8.06 -19.27 24.10
N PHE A 73 -8.18 -19.49 22.79
CA PHE A 73 -9.46 -19.52 22.08
C PHE A 73 -9.86 -20.95 21.70
N PRO A 74 -11.15 -21.32 21.86
CA PRO A 74 -11.62 -22.67 21.59
C PRO A 74 -11.73 -22.96 20.08
N ILE A 75 -11.50 -24.22 19.71
CA ILE A 75 -11.90 -24.76 18.41
C ILE A 75 -13.24 -25.48 18.59
N PHE A 76 -14.32 -24.89 18.05
CA PHE A 76 -15.68 -25.36 18.26
C PHE A 76 -16.04 -26.61 17.45
N GLY A 77 -15.22 -26.99 16.48
CA GLY A 77 -15.42 -28.20 15.66
C GLY A 77 -14.94 -27.99 14.23
N ASP A 78 -15.62 -28.65 13.30
CA ASP A 78 -15.35 -28.66 11.87
C ASP A 78 -16.35 -27.80 11.08
N ARG A 79 -16.26 -27.85 9.75
CA ARG A 79 -17.17 -27.15 8.84
C ARG A 79 -18.66 -27.45 9.06
N TYR A 80 -19.02 -28.61 9.60
CA TYR A 80 -20.42 -29.00 9.79
C TYR A 80 -21.02 -28.37 11.05
N THR A 81 -20.20 -28.03 12.05
CA THR A 81 -20.66 -27.32 13.25
C THR A 81 -20.77 -25.80 13.04
N LEU A 82 -20.22 -25.28 11.95
CA LEU A 82 -20.17 -23.85 11.62
C LEU A 82 -21.53 -23.12 11.79
N PRO A 83 -22.67 -23.60 11.22
CA PRO A 83 -23.96 -22.92 11.37
C PRO A 83 -24.41 -22.82 12.83
N THR A 84 -24.26 -23.90 13.60
CA THR A 84 -24.65 -23.95 15.02
C THR A 84 -23.83 -22.98 15.86
N VAL A 85 -22.52 -22.95 15.63
CA VAL A 85 -21.56 -22.08 16.35
C VAL A 85 -21.83 -20.61 16.08
N ILE A 86 -22.18 -20.26 14.85
CA ILE A 86 -22.54 -18.90 14.45
C ILE A 86 -23.71 -18.38 15.28
N HIS A 87 -24.79 -19.16 15.39
CA HIS A 87 -25.97 -18.76 16.14
C HIS A 87 -25.70 -18.68 17.65
N GLN A 88 -25.03 -19.69 18.22
CA GLN A 88 -24.74 -19.74 19.65
C GLN A 88 -23.83 -18.59 20.13
N ASN A 89 -22.92 -18.13 19.27
CA ASN A 89 -21.94 -17.11 19.62
C ASN A 89 -22.25 -15.72 19.03
N ASN A 90 -23.44 -15.53 18.43
CA ASN A 90 -23.85 -14.29 17.76
C ASN A 90 -22.77 -13.76 16.80
N VAL A 91 -22.22 -14.63 15.95
CA VAL A 91 -21.13 -14.31 15.02
C VAL A 91 -21.66 -13.41 13.90
N SER A 92 -20.98 -12.29 13.66
CA SER A 92 -21.33 -11.34 12.58
C SER A 92 -20.22 -11.15 11.55
N LEU A 93 -19.06 -11.78 11.76
CA LEU A 93 -17.93 -11.79 10.84
C LEU A 93 -17.26 -13.16 10.86
N ILE A 94 -17.09 -13.77 9.69
CA ILE A 94 -16.28 -14.97 9.50
C ILE A 94 -15.00 -14.59 8.78
N VAL A 95 -13.86 -15.00 9.34
CA VAL A 95 -12.55 -14.85 8.70
C VAL A 95 -12.15 -16.17 8.08
N ASN A 96 -12.16 -16.25 6.75
CA ASN A 96 -11.70 -17.44 6.05
C ASN A 96 -10.16 -17.45 5.97
N ALA A 97 -9.53 -18.30 6.78
CA ALA A 97 -8.08 -18.47 6.90
C ALA A 97 -7.58 -19.81 6.31
N ILE A 98 -8.37 -20.45 5.45
CA ILE A 98 -7.96 -21.67 4.73
C ILE A 98 -7.31 -21.29 3.39
N THR A 99 -6.04 -21.65 3.22
CA THR A 99 -5.20 -21.22 2.10
C THR A 99 -5.03 -22.22 0.96
N HIS A 100 -5.27 -23.52 1.17
CA HIS A 100 -4.90 -24.57 0.20
C HIS A 100 -6.01 -25.55 -0.19
N GLU A 101 -6.96 -25.89 0.69
CA GLU A 101 -8.02 -26.85 0.40
C GLU A 101 -9.40 -26.27 0.69
N LYS A 102 -10.05 -25.71 -0.33
CA LYS A 102 -11.45 -25.31 -0.22
C LYS A 102 -12.33 -26.46 -0.68
N HIS A 103 -12.83 -27.23 0.29
CA HIS A 103 -13.88 -28.20 0.02
C HIS A 103 -15.13 -27.46 -0.49
N ALA A 104 -15.76 -27.99 -1.54
CA ALA A 104 -16.95 -27.38 -2.13
C ALA A 104 -18.06 -27.16 -1.10
N ASP A 105 -18.18 -28.05 -0.12
CA ASP A 105 -19.18 -27.96 0.95
C ASP A 105 -18.91 -26.78 1.89
N LEU A 106 -17.65 -26.49 2.22
CA LEU A 106 -17.32 -25.31 3.01
C LEU A 106 -17.68 -24.03 2.26
N ILE A 107 -17.39 -23.95 0.96
CA ILE A 107 -17.76 -22.80 0.14
C ILE A 107 -19.27 -22.60 0.15
N LYS A 108 -20.05 -23.68 -0.06
CA LYS A 108 -21.52 -23.63 0.01
C LYS A 108 -22.01 -23.13 1.37
N THR A 109 -21.45 -23.64 2.46
CA THR A 109 -21.81 -23.20 3.82
C THR A 109 -21.49 -21.73 4.04
N LEU A 110 -20.32 -21.26 3.59
CA LEU A 110 -19.96 -19.85 3.66
C LEU A 110 -20.90 -18.98 2.82
N ILE A 111 -21.24 -19.35 1.59
CA ILE A 111 -22.21 -18.61 0.77
C ILE A 111 -23.57 -18.52 1.48
N ASN A 112 -24.06 -19.63 2.04
CA ASN A 112 -25.30 -19.64 2.82
C ASN A 112 -25.23 -18.72 4.05
N CYS A 113 -24.10 -18.69 4.76
CA CYS A 113 -23.89 -17.76 5.87
C CYS A 113 -23.92 -16.30 5.40
N SER A 114 -23.32 -16.01 4.24
CA SER A 114 -23.32 -14.68 3.65
C SER A 114 -24.72 -14.20 3.28
N TRP A 115 -25.56 -15.07 2.71
CA TRP A 115 -26.96 -14.75 2.43
C TRP A 115 -27.81 -14.50 3.69
N ASN A 116 -27.40 -15.04 4.84
CA ASN A 116 -28.01 -14.76 6.14
C ASN A 116 -27.43 -13.51 6.83
N GLY A 117 -26.70 -12.66 6.09
CA GLY A 117 -26.19 -11.38 6.58
C GLY A 117 -24.89 -11.46 7.37
N ILE A 118 -24.21 -12.60 7.39
CA ILE A 118 -22.91 -12.76 8.04
C ILE A 118 -21.82 -12.31 7.06
N GLU A 119 -21.02 -11.33 7.44
CA GLU A 119 -19.93 -10.89 6.58
C GLU A 119 -18.84 -11.96 6.54
N ILE A 120 -18.28 -12.21 5.35
CA ILE A 120 -17.19 -13.16 5.15
C ILE A 120 -16.04 -12.41 4.51
N VAL A 121 -14.89 -12.46 5.18
CA VAL A 121 -13.67 -11.79 4.72
C VAL A 121 -12.54 -12.81 4.71
N ASP A 122 -11.75 -12.84 3.63
CA ASP A 122 -10.55 -13.67 3.60
C ASP A 122 -9.48 -13.09 4.53
N MET A 123 -8.72 -13.98 5.18
CA MET A 123 -7.68 -13.61 6.14
C MET A 123 -6.72 -12.54 5.61
N PRO A 124 -6.20 -12.61 4.36
CA PRO A 124 -5.29 -11.59 3.87
C PRO A 124 -5.92 -10.20 3.74
N THR A 125 -7.21 -10.14 3.37
CA THR A 125 -7.95 -8.89 3.23
C THR A 125 -8.14 -8.22 4.59
N LEU A 126 -8.53 -9.00 5.61
CA LEU A 126 -8.64 -8.47 6.97
C LEU A 126 -7.26 -8.05 7.53
N TYR A 127 -6.20 -8.82 7.23
CA TYR A 127 -4.83 -8.47 7.62
C TYR A 127 -4.41 -7.11 7.06
N GLU A 128 -4.67 -6.84 5.78
CA GLU A 128 -4.35 -5.56 5.15
C GLU A 128 -5.19 -4.42 5.75
N GLN A 129 -6.47 -4.64 6.00
CA GLN A 129 -7.35 -3.66 6.63
C GLN A 129 -6.89 -3.27 8.05
N LEU A 130 -6.42 -4.25 8.84
CA LEU A 130 -5.97 -4.02 10.21
C LEU A 130 -4.58 -3.38 10.27
N THR A 131 -3.66 -3.83 9.42
CA THR A 131 -2.23 -3.49 9.54
C THR A 131 -1.76 -2.45 8.52
N GLY A 132 -2.50 -2.25 7.43
CA GLY A 132 -2.06 -1.51 6.25
C GLY A 132 -0.92 -2.20 5.47
N LYS A 133 -0.62 -3.47 5.78
CA LYS A 133 0.50 -4.22 5.20
C LYS A 133 0.00 -5.44 4.43
N ILE A 134 0.80 -5.86 3.47
CA ILE A 134 0.57 -7.10 2.73
C ILE A 134 1.13 -8.27 3.57
N PRO A 135 0.34 -9.34 3.80
CA PRO A 135 0.82 -10.52 4.52
C PRO A 135 1.74 -11.34 3.61
N PHE A 136 3.00 -10.91 3.44
CA PHE A 136 3.93 -11.45 2.43
C PHE A 136 4.12 -12.98 2.48
N ARG A 137 4.04 -13.55 3.69
CA ARG A 137 4.19 -15.00 3.93
C ARG A 137 2.92 -15.81 3.64
N HIS A 138 1.79 -15.15 3.42
CA HIS A 138 0.49 -15.75 3.08
C HIS A 138 0.05 -15.42 1.64
N ILE A 139 0.97 -14.91 0.81
CA ILE A 139 0.71 -14.69 -0.62
C ILE A 139 0.50 -16.06 -1.28
N ASN A 140 -0.73 -16.30 -1.72
CA ASN A 140 -1.11 -17.44 -2.56
C ASN A 140 -1.77 -16.94 -3.86
N ASP A 141 -2.00 -17.85 -4.80
CA ASP A 141 -2.62 -17.52 -6.10
C ASP A 141 -3.98 -16.84 -5.94
N MET A 142 -4.74 -17.21 -4.91
CA MET A 142 -6.02 -16.58 -4.57
C MET A 142 -5.87 -15.14 -4.10
N TRP A 143 -4.83 -14.82 -3.33
CA TRP A 143 -4.51 -13.46 -2.95
C TRP A 143 -4.06 -12.63 -4.16
N MET A 144 -3.24 -13.20 -5.05
CA MET A 144 -2.86 -12.56 -6.31
C MET A 144 -4.09 -12.26 -7.17
N LEU A 145 -5.00 -13.23 -7.30
CA LEU A 145 -6.27 -13.03 -7.99
C LEU A 145 -7.12 -11.95 -7.31
N HIS A 146 -7.19 -11.93 -5.97
CA HIS A 146 -7.86 -10.88 -5.23
C HIS A 146 -7.24 -9.52 -5.51
N VAL A 147 -5.91 -9.37 -5.58
CA VAL A 147 -5.26 -8.10 -5.92
C VAL A 147 -5.58 -7.66 -7.35
N VAL A 148 -5.58 -8.58 -8.31
CA VAL A 148 -5.90 -8.29 -9.73
C VAL A 148 -7.38 -7.91 -9.90
N LEU A 149 -8.28 -8.61 -9.21
CA LEU A 149 -9.73 -8.38 -9.27
C LEU A 149 -10.19 -7.23 -8.37
N SER A 150 -9.43 -6.91 -7.33
CA SER A 150 -9.69 -5.78 -6.45
C SER A 150 -9.62 -4.51 -7.26
N LYS A 151 -10.78 -3.87 -7.44
CA LYS A 151 -10.81 -2.54 -8.03
C LYS A 151 -9.94 -1.62 -7.17
N PRO A 152 -8.99 -0.87 -7.76
CA PRO A 152 -8.21 0.09 -6.99
C PRO A 152 -9.19 0.98 -6.23
N LYS A 153 -9.00 1.10 -4.90
CA LYS A 153 -9.85 1.92 -4.03
C LYS A 153 -10.08 3.28 -4.70
N LEU A 154 -11.31 3.80 -4.69
CA LEU A 154 -11.68 5.08 -5.31
C LEU A 154 -10.66 6.19 -5.01
N TYR A 155 -10.13 6.15 -3.78
CA TYR A 155 -9.04 6.98 -3.32
C TYR A 155 -7.78 6.93 -4.22
N GLY A 156 -7.27 5.75 -4.53
CA GLY A 156 -6.05 5.59 -5.33
C GLY A 156 -6.20 5.97 -6.80
N LYS A 157 -7.42 5.86 -7.36
CA LYS A 157 -7.67 6.15 -8.78
C LYS A 157 -8.07 7.60 -9.04
N LEU A 158 -8.83 8.23 -8.14
CA LEU A 158 -9.39 9.57 -8.35
C LEU A 158 -8.84 10.61 -7.38
N VAL A 159 -8.79 10.30 -6.08
CA VAL A 159 -8.45 11.28 -5.05
C VAL A 159 -6.93 11.55 -5.01
N LYS A 160 -6.12 10.48 -5.03
CA LYS A 160 -4.66 10.58 -4.96
C LYS A 160 -4.08 11.45 -6.10
N PRO A 161 -4.40 11.22 -7.39
CA PRO A 161 -3.84 12.04 -8.47
C PRO A 161 -4.17 13.53 -8.33
N VAL A 162 -5.41 13.87 -7.92
CA VAL A 162 -5.83 15.26 -7.73
C VAL A 162 -5.02 15.94 -6.63
N ILE A 163 -4.84 15.25 -5.48
CA ILE A 163 -4.01 15.75 -4.39
C ILE A 163 -2.56 15.93 -4.85
N GLU A 164 -2.00 14.95 -5.55
CA GLU A 164 -0.61 15.04 -6.00
C GLU A 164 -0.38 16.15 -7.02
N ILE A 165 -1.32 16.39 -7.95
CA ILE A 165 -1.26 17.52 -8.88
C ILE A 165 -1.30 18.84 -8.12
N PHE A 166 -2.20 18.99 -7.13
CA PHE A 166 -2.29 20.21 -6.33
C PHE A 166 -1.01 20.48 -5.52
N VAL A 167 -0.48 19.46 -4.86
CA VAL A 167 0.78 19.56 -4.11
C VAL A 167 1.95 19.86 -5.05
N ALA A 168 2.02 19.20 -6.21
CA ALA A 168 3.07 19.44 -7.18
C ALA A 168 3.01 20.87 -7.75
N LEU A 169 1.81 21.40 -8.02
CA LEU A 169 1.63 22.77 -8.47
C LEU A 169 2.08 23.79 -7.41
N MET A 170 1.68 23.58 -6.15
CA MET A 170 2.09 24.44 -5.03
C MET A 170 3.61 24.44 -4.86
N LEU A 171 4.24 23.25 -4.84
CA LEU A 171 5.69 23.12 -4.74
C LEU A 171 6.41 23.72 -5.95
N PHE A 172 5.87 23.54 -7.15
CA PHE A 172 6.44 24.09 -8.37
C PHE A 172 6.53 25.61 -8.30
N VAL A 173 5.42 26.28 -7.96
CA VAL A 173 5.36 27.74 -7.80
C VAL A 173 6.31 28.23 -6.69
N LEU A 174 6.30 27.56 -5.53
CA LEU A 174 7.16 27.93 -4.40
C LEU A 174 8.66 27.81 -4.74
N LEU A 175 9.03 26.83 -5.55
CA LEU A 175 10.42 26.55 -5.88
C LEU A 175 10.94 27.28 -7.12
N ILE A 176 10.13 28.07 -7.83
CA ILE A 176 10.58 28.86 -9.01
C ILE A 176 11.85 29.68 -8.72
N PRO A 177 11.96 30.44 -7.60
CA PRO A 177 13.17 31.22 -7.34
C PRO A 177 14.42 30.33 -7.23
N SER A 178 14.30 29.18 -6.57
CA SER A 178 15.40 28.23 -6.45
C SER A 178 15.79 27.62 -7.80
N MET A 179 14.82 27.33 -8.67
CA MET A 179 15.05 26.79 -10.00
C MET A 179 15.82 27.78 -10.89
N VAL A 180 15.53 29.08 -10.79
CA VAL A 180 16.27 30.13 -11.51
C VAL A 180 17.72 30.20 -11.04
N ILE A 181 17.96 30.18 -9.74
CA ILE A 181 19.33 30.18 -9.18
C ILE A 181 20.09 28.93 -9.67
N ILE A 182 19.48 27.75 -9.59
CA ILE A 182 20.10 26.50 -10.06
C ILE A 182 20.41 26.59 -11.56
N ALA A 183 19.51 27.14 -12.37
CA ALA A 183 19.72 27.31 -13.80
C ALA A 183 20.95 28.18 -14.12
N ILE A 184 21.13 29.29 -13.38
CA ILE A 184 22.30 30.17 -13.50
C ILE A 184 23.57 29.41 -13.11
N LEU A 185 23.57 28.71 -11.97
CA LEU A 185 24.73 27.94 -11.50
C LEU A 185 25.16 26.87 -12.51
N ILE A 186 24.21 26.16 -13.13
CA ILE A 186 24.48 25.16 -14.17
C ILE A 186 25.12 25.80 -15.41
N LYS A 187 24.62 26.97 -15.82
CA LYS A 187 25.17 27.73 -16.96
C LYS A 187 26.59 28.20 -16.69
N MET A 188 26.89 28.63 -15.48
CA MET A 188 28.22 29.08 -15.07
C MET A 188 29.24 27.93 -14.93
N ASP A 189 28.82 26.74 -14.49
CA ASP A 189 29.73 25.63 -14.20
C ASP A 189 30.19 24.86 -15.45
N SER A 190 29.29 24.60 -16.39
CA SER A 190 29.57 23.70 -17.53
C SER A 190 29.15 24.22 -18.91
N GLY A 191 28.39 25.33 -19.00
CA GLY A 191 27.83 25.82 -20.28
C GLY A 191 26.82 24.85 -20.93
N GLY A 192 26.01 25.26 -21.91
CA GLY A 192 25.03 24.38 -22.59
C GLY A 192 23.63 24.32 -21.94
N ARG A 193 22.86 23.25 -22.17
CA ARG A 193 21.43 23.11 -21.77
C ARG A 193 21.23 23.00 -20.24
N ILE A 194 20.23 23.71 -19.70
CA ILE A 194 19.90 23.69 -18.25
C ILE A 194 19.24 22.36 -17.87
N PHE A 195 18.32 21.89 -18.69
CA PHE A 195 17.56 20.67 -18.44
C PHE A 195 18.19 19.48 -19.16
N TYR A 196 18.12 18.33 -18.51
CA TYR A 196 18.38 17.02 -19.07
C TYR A 196 17.07 16.24 -19.13
N THR A 197 16.84 15.58 -20.26
CA THR A 197 15.64 14.79 -20.53
C THR A 197 15.99 13.37 -20.89
N GLN A 198 15.19 12.40 -20.43
CA GLN A 198 15.43 10.98 -20.69
C GLN A 198 14.11 10.20 -20.77
N GLU A 199 14.02 9.24 -21.68
CA GLU A 199 12.87 8.34 -21.75
C GLU A 199 12.88 7.32 -20.59
N ARG A 200 11.71 7.15 -19.99
CA ARG A 200 11.47 6.27 -18.86
C ARG A 200 10.16 5.54 -19.05
N VAL A 201 10.05 4.37 -18.45
CA VAL A 201 8.80 3.59 -18.45
C VAL A 201 7.96 4.00 -17.24
N GLY A 202 6.77 4.49 -17.53
CA GLY A 202 5.77 4.91 -16.55
C GLY A 202 4.67 3.86 -16.36
N LYS A 203 3.48 4.35 -16.01
CA LYS A 203 2.32 3.50 -15.72
C LYS A 203 1.90 2.67 -16.93
N ASP A 204 1.54 1.41 -16.70
CA ASP A 204 1.06 0.46 -17.71
C ASP A 204 2.06 0.25 -18.87
N GLY A 205 3.37 0.43 -18.60
CA GLY A 205 4.42 0.28 -19.59
C GLY A 205 4.57 1.45 -20.57
N LYS A 206 3.80 2.53 -20.40
CA LYS A 206 3.87 3.70 -21.29
C LYS A 206 5.14 4.50 -21.07
N GLU A 207 5.85 4.81 -22.14
CA GLU A 207 7.05 5.63 -22.08
C GLU A 207 6.69 7.11 -21.91
N PHE A 208 7.50 7.83 -21.13
CA PHE A 208 7.40 9.28 -20.97
C PHE A 208 8.80 9.89 -20.80
N THR A 209 8.91 11.20 -21.04
CA THR A 209 10.19 11.92 -20.91
C THR A 209 10.33 12.56 -19.54
N ILE A 210 11.22 12.03 -18.70
CA ILE A 210 11.55 12.64 -17.40
C ILE A 210 12.36 13.92 -17.60
N ILE A 211 12.07 14.96 -16.81
CA ILE A 211 12.78 16.24 -16.85
C ILE A 211 13.58 16.42 -15.56
N LYS A 212 14.86 16.74 -15.66
CA LYS A 212 15.76 17.03 -14.54
C LYS A 212 16.65 18.22 -14.85
N PHE A 213 17.26 18.80 -13.83
CA PHE A 213 18.41 19.67 -14.06
C PHE A 213 19.60 18.84 -14.52
N ARG A 214 20.38 19.41 -15.43
CA ARG A 214 21.58 18.76 -15.94
C ARG A 214 22.67 18.83 -14.86
N THR A 215 23.12 17.65 -14.43
CA THR A 215 24.19 17.49 -13.43
C THR A 215 25.48 16.95 -14.01
N MET A 216 25.45 16.48 -15.26
CA MET A 216 26.60 15.92 -15.97
C MET A 216 27.07 16.86 -17.08
N VAL A 217 28.31 16.69 -17.52
CA VAL A 217 28.85 17.38 -18.70
C VAL A 217 28.00 17.08 -19.94
N GLU A 218 28.03 17.99 -20.91
CA GLU A 218 27.36 17.76 -22.19
C GLU A 218 27.93 16.49 -22.85
N ASN A 219 27.08 15.69 -23.49
CA ASN A 219 27.47 14.45 -24.17
C ASN A 219 28.08 13.35 -23.25
N ALA A 220 27.74 13.37 -21.95
CA ALA A 220 28.19 12.38 -20.96
C ALA A 220 27.94 10.90 -21.34
N GLU A 221 26.91 10.61 -22.12
CA GLU A 221 26.60 9.24 -22.55
C GLU A 221 27.10 8.92 -23.98
N SER A 222 27.68 9.88 -24.71
CA SER A 222 27.97 9.71 -26.15
C SER A 222 28.94 8.56 -26.47
N ASN A 223 29.90 8.28 -25.59
CA ASN A 223 30.87 7.19 -25.80
C ASN A 223 30.51 5.89 -25.08
N THR A 224 29.54 5.91 -24.16
CA THR A 224 29.26 4.78 -23.25
C THR A 224 27.85 4.21 -23.38
N GLY A 225 26.93 4.96 -24.00
CA GLY A 225 25.51 4.62 -24.02
C GLY A 225 24.86 4.70 -22.62
N ALA A 226 23.76 3.98 -22.46
CA ALA A 226 22.97 3.94 -21.23
C ALA A 226 23.70 3.16 -20.12
N VAL A 227 24.38 3.87 -19.20
CA VAL A 227 25.13 3.25 -18.09
C VAL A 227 24.71 3.85 -16.75
N TYR A 228 24.62 3.00 -15.73
CA TYR A 228 24.42 3.46 -14.35
C TYR A 228 25.56 4.38 -13.90
N THR A 229 25.21 5.44 -13.17
CA THR A 229 26.21 6.35 -12.59
C THR A 229 26.95 5.66 -11.44
N SER A 230 28.28 5.75 -11.41
CA SER A 230 29.11 5.31 -10.28
C SER A 230 29.29 6.42 -9.23
N ASN A 231 29.69 6.07 -8.00
CA ASN A 231 29.80 7.02 -6.88
C ASN A 231 30.81 8.17 -7.11
N ASN A 232 31.78 8.00 -8.02
CA ASN A 232 32.76 9.03 -8.37
C ASN A 232 32.86 9.22 -9.89
N ASP A 233 31.70 9.28 -10.55
CA ASP A 233 31.62 9.39 -12.00
C ASP A 233 32.21 10.72 -12.49
N PRO A 234 33.27 10.69 -13.33
CA PRO A 234 33.96 11.90 -13.79
C PRO A 234 33.07 12.78 -14.68
N ARG A 235 31.94 12.25 -15.17
CA ARG A 235 30.98 12.99 -15.98
C ARG A 235 30.15 13.97 -15.16
N ILE A 236 30.17 13.88 -13.83
CA ILE A 236 29.38 14.75 -12.94
C ILE A 236 30.13 16.08 -12.71
N THR A 237 29.43 17.19 -12.94
CA THR A 237 29.94 18.55 -12.73
C THR A 237 30.03 18.91 -11.24
N LYS A 238 30.74 19.98 -10.88
CA LYS A 238 30.90 20.37 -9.47
C LYS A 238 29.55 20.77 -8.86
N ILE A 239 28.80 21.61 -9.56
CA ILE A 239 27.42 21.98 -9.18
C ILE A 239 26.51 20.75 -9.26
N GLY A 240 26.66 19.90 -10.29
CA GLY A 240 25.89 18.67 -10.42
C GLY A 240 26.02 17.73 -9.23
N ARG A 241 27.22 17.63 -8.63
CA ARG A 241 27.44 16.85 -7.41
C ARG A 241 26.66 17.39 -6.22
N PHE A 242 26.63 18.71 -6.05
CA PHE A 242 25.81 19.37 -5.03
C PHE A 242 24.31 19.13 -5.25
N LEU A 243 23.82 19.31 -6.48
CA LEU A 243 22.42 19.12 -6.82
C LEU A 243 21.96 17.67 -6.54
N ARG A 244 22.75 16.66 -6.93
CA ARG A 244 22.45 15.24 -6.67
C ARG A 244 22.43 14.90 -5.19
N LYS A 245 23.36 15.44 -4.41
CA LYS A 245 23.43 15.20 -2.95
C LYS A 245 22.14 15.59 -2.25
N TRP A 246 21.54 16.70 -2.66
CA TRP A 246 20.30 17.24 -2.10
C TRP A 246 19.05 16.91 -2.93
N ARG A 247 19.20 16.13 -4.00
CA ARG A 247 18.16 15.82 -5.00
C ARG A 247 17.46 17.05 -5.60
N LEU A 248 18.14 18.19 -5.59
CA LEU A 248 17.64 19.42 -6.20
C LEU A 248 17.55 19.28 -7.72
N ASP A 249 18.31 18.36 -8.31
CA ASP A 249 18.24 18.04 -9.73
C ASP A 249 16.88 17.47 -10.17
N GLU A 250 16.10 16.97 -9.22
CA GLU A 250 14.81 16.34 -9.48
C GLU A 250 13.62 17.28 -9.38
N ILE A 251 13.80 18.52 -8.94
CA ILE A 251 12.71 19.52 -8.84
C ILE A 251 11.92 19.68 -10.15
N PRO A 252 12.54 19.68 -11.35
CA PRO A 252 11.79 19.79 -12.60
C PRO A 252 10.81 18.63 -12.87
N GLN A 253 10.96 17.48 -12.19
CA GLN A 253 10.03 16.35 -12.31
C GLN A 253 8.63 16.68 -11.77
N LEU A 254 8.47 17.76 -10.99
CA LEU A 254 7.15 18.27 -10.61
C LEU A 254 6.27 18.54 -11.85
N LEU A 255 6.86 18.94 -12.98
CA LEU A 255 6.14 19.10 -14.25
C LEU A 255 5.61 17.76 -14.78
N ASN A 256 6.36 16.67 -14.63
CA ASN A 256 5.90 15.33 -15.02
C ASN A 256 4.73 14.87 -14.14
N VAL A 257 4.73 15.23 -12.86
CA VAL A 257 3.59 14.96 -11.96
C VAL A 257 2.36 15.77 -12.37
N ILE A 258 2.52 17.07 -12.65
CA ILE A 258 1.42 17.94 -13.09
C ILE A 258 0.80 17.44 -14.41
N LYS A 259 1.62 16.89 -15.31
CA LYS A 259 1.17 16.25 -16.56
C LYS A 259 0.51 14.88 -16.38
N GLY A 260 0.57 14.29 -15.17
CA GLY A 260 0.06 12.95 -14.89
C GLY A 260 0.94 11.81 -15.41
N GLU A 261 2.19 12.09 -15.82
CA GLU A 261 3.16 11.10 -16.30
C GLU A 261 3.84 10.38 -15.11
N MET A 262 3.95 11.05 -13.97
CA MET A 262 4.55 10.55 -12.73
C MET A 262 3.65 10.79 -11.52
N SER A 263 3.94 10.08 -10.43
CA SER A 263 3.32 10.26 -9.11
C SER A 263 4.37 10.78 -8.13
N LEU A 264 3.99 11.64 -7.18
CA LEU A 264 4.91 12.09 -6.13
C LEU A 264 5.39 10.92 -5.27
N ILE A 265 4.48 9.96 -5.03
CA ILE A 265 4.76 8.75 -4.26
C ILE A 265 4.46 7.52 -5.13
N GLY A 266 5.52 6.90 -5.65
CA GLY A 266 5.43 5.71 -6.50
C GLY A 266 6.79 5.03 -6.73
N PRO A 267 6.81 3.87 -7.42
CA PRO A 267 8.04 3.23 -7.83
C PRO A 267 8.87 4.16 -8.73
N ARG A 268 10.20 4.09 -8.60
CA ARG A 268 11.11 4.89 -9.45
C ARG A 268 10.99 4.40 -10.89
N PRO A 269 10.70 5.28 -11.87
CA PRO A 269 10.55 4.86 -13.26
C PRO A 269 11.93 4.50 -13.84
N GLU A 270 12.04 3.34 -14.49
CA GLU A 270 13.31 2.83 -15.03
C GLU A 270 13.46 3.05 -16.54
N ARG A 271 14.67 2.89 -17.08
CA ARG A 271 14.92 2.95 -18.54
C ARG A 271 14.52 1.63 -19.18
N GLN A 272 13.88 1.70 -20.35
CA GLN A 272 13.48 0.53 -21.13
C GLN A 272 14.64 -0.44 -21.43
N VAL A 273 15.84 0.09 -21.66
CA VAL A 273 17.06 -0.69 -21.93
C VAL A 273 17.46 -1.60 -20.75
N PHE A 274 17.14 -1.21 -19.52
CA PHE A 274 17.41 -2.02 -18.34
C PHE A 274 16.30 -3.02 -18.05
N ILE A 275 15.05 -2.66 -18.32
CA ILE A 275 13.89 -3.56 -18.15
C ILE A 275 14.00 -4.76 -19.10
N LYS A 276 14.39 -4.55 -20.37
CA LYS A 276 14.54 -5.62 -21.37
C LYS A 276 15.66 -6.64 -21.06
N LYS A 277 16.50 -6.39 -20.06
CA LYS A 277 17.62 -7.27 -19.67
C LYS A 277 17.30 -8.17 -18.47
N ILE A 278 16.15 -7.96 -17.85
CA ILE A 278 15.62 -8.76 -16.72
C ILE A 278 14.67 -9.81 -17.31
#